data_AF-A0A1H8IB30-F1
#
_entry.id   AF-A0A1H8IB30-F1
#
_cell.length_a   1.000
_cell.length_b   1.000
_cell.length_c   1.000
_cell.angle_alpha   90.00
_cell.angle_beta   90.00
_cell.angle_gamma   90.00
#
_symmetry.space_group_name_H-M   'P 1'
#
loop_
_entity.id
_entity.type
_entity.pdbx_description
1 polymer ?
#
loop_
_entity_poly.entity_id
_entity_poly.type
_entity_poly.pdbx_seq_one_letter_code
_entity_poly.pdbx_strand_id
1 'polypeptide(L)'
;MKKKIAVIDFRMDKESRRNLKNLGLELIDSYCNKNIYDAISGHVDINMFTDGENIVVSPESYNYYREKFQKLGVNRNIISGKTSLSKKYPGDILYNVCYTGKYYIANFENTDYEIKSLIYSKYIKNEKIKNNRSMKKNSRENISCNFKKNNMGENTSEKEKTVDKILELENVINIKQGYSNCSICQVDEKSVITYDEGIAKCLEDRGLDVLKISTGYIDLFDFNYGFIGGASASFKKEILFFGKISEHPDYIRIKEFVEKKGKKIRELSNRKLTDYGSMFIFEK
;
A
#
# COMPACT_ATOMS: atom_id res chain seq x y z
N MET A 1 8.53 -21.14 12.06
CA MET A 1 7.76 -19.95 11.61
C MET A 1 7.74 -19.93 10.09
N LYS A 2 6.61 -19.55 9.46
CA LYS A 2 6.59 -19.31 8.01
C LYS A 2 7.59 -18.20 7.66
N LYS A 3 8.43 -18.42 6.64
CA LYS A 3 9.37 -17.39 6.17
C LYS A 3 8.58 -16.22 5.58
N LYS A 4 9.05 -15.00 5.84
CA LYS A 4 8.47 -13.77 5.29
C LYS A 4 9.37 -13.22 4.20
N ILE A 5 8.75 -12.73 3.14
CA ILE A 5 9.41 -12.15 1.99
C ILE A 5 9.13 -10.66 1.98
N ALA A 6 10.15 -9.84 1.77
CA ALA A 6 10.01 -8.40 1.53
C ALA A 6 10.33 -8.07 0.08
N VAL A 7 9.45 -7.32 -0.59
CA VAL A 7 9.73 -6.66 -1.86
C VAL A 7 10.26 -5.27 -1.56
N ILE A 8 11.45 -4.96 -2.05
CA ILE A 8 12.18 -3.71 -1.77
C ILE A 8 12.68 -3.06 -3.07
N ASP A 9 12.89 -1.76 -3.07
CA ASP A 9 13.57 -1.09 -4.18
C ASP A 9 14.93 -1.76 -4.46
N PHE A 10 15.17 -2.10 -5.73
CA PHE A 10 16.42 -2.73 -6.18
C PHE A 10 17.68 -1.88 -5.87
N ARG A 11 17.51 -0.58 -5.58
CA ARG A 11 18.56 0.39 -5.21
C ARG A 11 18.76 0.53 -3.70
N MET A 12 17.96 -0.14 -2.87
CA MET A 12 18.09 -0.11 -1.41
C MET A 12 19.52 -0.40 -0.97
N ASP A 13 20.05 0.39 -0.03
CA ASP A 13 21.45 0.30 0.37
C ASP A 13 21.79 -1.06 1.04
N LYS A 14 23.08 -1.42 0.99
CA LYS A 14 23.58 -2.72 1.47
C LYS A 14 23.36 -2.92 2.98
N GLU A 15 23.43 -1.86 3.78
CA GLU A 15 23.24 -1.94 5.22
C GLU A 15 21.77 -2.22 5.54
N SER A 16 20.84 -1.49 4.92
CA SER A 16 19.40 -1.73 5.05
C SER A 16 19.02 -3.16 4.64
N ARG A 17 19.51 -3.63 3.49
CA ARG A 17 19.30 -5.01 3.02
C ARG A 17 19.81 -6.05 4.02
N ARG A 18 20.99 -5.84 4.60
CA ARG A 18 21.56 -6.76 5.60
C ARG A 18 20.72 -6.78 6.86
N ASN A 19 20.27 -5.62 7.34
CA ASN A 19 19.45 -5.53 8.54
C ASN A 19 18.06 -6.14 8.35
N LEU A 20 17.43 -6.01 7.17
CA LEU A 20 16.20 -6.73 6.85
C LEU A 20 16.39 -8.26 6.86
N LYS A 21 17.50 -8.77 6.32
CA LYS A 21 17.82 -10.21 6.38
C LYS A 21 18.01 -10.69 7.83
N ASN A 22 18.63 -9.87 8.68
CA ASN A 22 18.79 -10.18 10.11
C ASN A 22 17.44 -10.22 10.86
N LEU A 23 16.41 -9.53 10.35
CA LEU A 23 15.02 -9.64 10.84
C LEU A 23 14.31 -10.92 10.37
N GLY A 24 15.00 -11.79 9.62
CA GLY A 24 14.47 -13.04 9.07
C GLY A 24 13.66 -12.86 7.78
N LEU A 25 13.84 -11.74 7.07
CA LEU A 25 13.19 -11.48 5.79
C LEU A 25 14.03 -12.02 4.63
N GLU A 26 13.38 -12.73 3.74
CA GLU A 26 13.91 -13.05 2.41
C GLU A 26 13.60 -11.88 1.47
N LEU A 27 14.59 -11.40 0.71
CA LEU A 27 14.43 -10.17 -0.07
C LEU A 27 14.20 -10.48 -1.55
N ILE A 28 13.25 -9.76 -2.15
CA ILE A 28 13.03 -9.69 -3.59
C ILE A 28 13.23 -8.23 -4.02
N ASP A 29 14.03 -8.03 -5.05
CA ASP A 29 14.13 -6.72 -5.70
C ASP A 29 12.84 -6.38 -6.44
N SER A 30 12.45 -5.12 -6.40
CA SER A 30 11.33 -4.58 -7.17
C SER A 30 11.61 -4.65 -8.67
N TYR A 31 10.53 -4.59 -9.46
CA TYR A 31 10.62 -4.39 -10.90
C TYR A 31 11.10 -2.97 -11.21
N CYS A 32 12.12 -2.84 -12.06
CA CYS A 32 12.55 -1.54 -12.57
C CYS A 32 11.65 -1.09 -13.72
N ASN A 33 10.76 -0.16 -13.46
CA ASN A 33 9.79 0.31 -14.44
C ASN A 33 10.35 1.44 -15.30
N LYS A 34 10.49 1.17 -16.59
CA LYS A 34 11.06 2.10 -17.58
C LYS A 34 10.06 3.16 -18.08
N ASN A 35 8.78 3.01 -17.74
CA ASN A 35 7.72 3.91 -18.19
C ASN A 35 7.54 5.13 -17.27
N ILE A 36 8.26 5.21 -16.16
CA ILE A 36 8.25 6.31 -15.18
C ILE A 36 9.64 6.93 -15.06
N TYR A 37 9.80 8.02 -14.30
CA TYR A 37 11.11 8.66 -14.11
C TYR A 37 12.03 7.78 -13.26
N ASP A 38 13.34 7.90 -13.49
CA ASP A 38 14.35 7.05 -12.85
C ASP A 38 14.27 7.11 -11.32
N ALA A 39 14.01 8.28 -10.75
CA ALA A 39 13.85 8.49 -9.31
C ALA A 39 12.91 7.49 -8.62
N ILE A 40 11.77 7.20 -9.25
CA ILE A 40 10.72 6.33 -8.72
C ILE A 40 10.63 4.98 -9.45
N SER A 41 11.53 4.72 -10.40
CA SER A 41 11.53 3.50 -11.24
C SER A 41 11.56 2.19 -10.45
N GLY A 42 12.17 2.20 -9.26
CA GLY A 42 12.26 1.07 -8.35
C GLY A 42 11.27 1.10 -7.18
N HIS A 43 10.49 2.16 -7.02
CA HIS A 43 9.55 2.31 -5.92
C HIS A 43 8.51 1.18 -5.96
N VAL A 44 8.33 0.50 -4.83
CA VAL A 44 7.48 -0.69 -4.75
C VAL A 44 6.01 -0.28 -4.86
N ASP A 45 5.62 0.75 -4.13
CA ASP A 45 4.26 1.30 -4.08
C ASP A 45 3.82 2.11 -5.30
N ILE A 46 4.73 2.39 -6.23
CA ILE A 46 4.40 2.92 -7.56
C ILE A 46 4.00 1.79 -8.51
N ASN A 47 4.61 0.61 -8.37
CA ASN A 47 4.40 -0.53 -9.27
C ASN A 47 3.38 -1.55 -8.74
N MET A 48 3.03 -1.48 -7.46
CA MET A 48 2.27 -2.50 -6.76
C MET A 48 1.37 -1.86 -5.70
N PHE A 49 0.18 -2.43 -5.57
CA PHE A 49 -0.73 -2.26 -4.45
C PHE A 49 -0.98 -3.61 -3.79
N THR A 50 -1.19 -3.64 -2.47
CA THR A 50 -1.67 -4.82 -1.77
C THR A 50 -2.58 -4.49 -0.58
N ASP A 51 -3.59 -5.33 -0.37
CA ASP A 51 -4.39 -5.35 0.85
C ASP A 51 -4.03 -6.53 1.79
N GLY A 52 -2.85 -7.12 1.58
CA GLY A 52 -2.35 -8.29 2.29
C GLY A 52 -2.83 -9.64 1.74
N GLU A 53 -4.02 -9.70 1.15
CA GLU A 53 -4.59 -10.91 0.52
C GLU A 53 -4.37 -10.93 -0.99
N ASN A 54 -4.54 -9.77 -1.63
CA ASN A 54 -4.43 -9.57 -3.05
C ASN A 54 -3.27 -8.63 -3.34
N ILE A 55 -2.65 -8.82 -4.50
CA ILE A 55 -1.57 -8.00 -5.01
C ILE A 55 -2.00 -7.55 -6.39
N VAL A 56 -2.14 -6.24 -6.60
CA VAL A 56 -2.36 -5.65 -7.92
C VAL A 56 -1.05 -5.02 -8.36
N VAL A 57 -0.55 -5.39 -9.52
CA VAL A 57 0.73 -4.89 -10.05
C VAL A 57 0.54 -4.27 -11.42
N SER A 58 1.42 -3.35 -11.82
CA SER A 58 1.38 -2.79 -13.16
C SER A 58 1.47 -3.89 -14.25
N PRO A 59 0.86 -3.71 -15.43
CA PRO A 59 0.94 -4.69 -16.52
C PRO A 59 2.37 -5.12 -16.85
N GLU A 60 3.32 -4.18 -16.82
CA GLU A 60 4.72 -4.41 -17.16
C GLU A 60 5.45 -5.26 -16.13
N SER A 61 5.05 -5.18 -14.86
CA SER A 61 5.66 -5.90 -13.75
C SER A 61 4.96 -7.23 -13.46
N TYR A 62 3.84 -7.53 -14.14
CA TYR A 62 3.01 -8.69 -13.87
C TYR A 62 3.76 -10.03 -13.96
N ASN A 63 4.38 -10.31 -15.11
CA ASN A 63 5.10 -11.58 -15.30
C ASN A 63 6.28 -11.71 -14.33
N TYR A 64 6.99 -10.61 -14.08
CA TYR A 64 8.10 -10.56 -13.13
C TYR A 64 7.67 -11.01 -11.73
N TYR A 65 6.63 -10.41 -11.18
CA TYR A 65 6.16 -10.76 -9.83
C TYR A 65 5.49 -12.12 -9.80
N ARG A 66 4.70 -12.49 -10.82
CA ARG A 66 4.09 -13.83 -10.93
C ARG A 66 5.13 -14.93 -10.83
N GLU A 67 6.20 -14.84 -11.63
CA GLU A 67 7.26 -15.85 -11.61
C GLU A 67 8.02 -15.88 -10.29
N LYS A 68 8.39 -14.71 -9.73
CA LYS A 68 9.13 -14.65 -8.47
C LYS A 68 8.31 -15.18 -7.31
N PHE A 69 7.05 -14.77 -7.19
CA PHE A 69 6.16 -15.23 -6.13
C PHE A 69 5.84 -16.72 -6.24
N GLN A 70 5.65 -17.25 -7.45
CA GLN A 70 5.48 -18.69 -7.67
C GLN A 70 6.74 -19.48 -7.23
N LYS A 71 7.93 -19.07 -7.68
CA LYS A 71 9.21 -19.72 -7.33
C LYS A 71 9.47 -19.72 -5.82
N LEU A 72 9.01 -18.68 -5.13
CA LEU A 72 9.25 -18.48 -3.70
C LEU A 72 8.11 -18.98 -2.80
N GLY A 73 7.05 -19.54 -3.40
CA GLY A 73 5.93 -20.11 -2.68
C GLY A 73 5.01 -19.07 -2.02
N VAL A 74 4.96 -17.84 -2.54
CA VAL A 74 4.00 -16.82 -2.04
C VAL A 74 2.62 -17.14 -2.60
N ASN A 75 1.74 -17.66 -1.74
CA ASN A 75 0.36 -17.96 -2.11
C ASN A 75 -0.53 -16.72 -1.92
N ARG A 76 -0.54 -15.82 -2.92
CA ARG A 76 -1.40 -14.64 -2.99
C ARG A 76 -2.05 -14.53 -4.35
N ASN A 77 -3.22 -13.90 -4.41
CA ASN A 77 -3.87 -13.59 -5.68
C ASN A 77 -3.17 -12.40 -6.33
N ILE A 78 -2.49 -12.63 -7.46
CA ILE A 78 -1.77 -11.60 -8.21
C ILE A 78 -2.61 -11.19 -9.43
N ILE A 79 -3.01 -9.94 -9.46
CA ILE A 79 -3.84 -9.32 -10.48
C ILE A 79 -2.97 -8.37 -11.31
N SER A 80 -3.03 -8.49 -12.63
CA SER A 80 -2.46 -7.47 -13.52
C SER A 80 -3.41 -6.28 -13.51
N GLY A 81 -2.89 -5.09 -13.20
CA GLY A 81 -3.62 -3.84 -13.38
C GLY A 81 -4.03 -3.62 -14.84
N LYS A 82 -4.91 -2.65 -15.05
CA LYS A 82 -5.50 -2.38 -16.37
C LYS A 82 -4.73 -1.35 -17.17
N THR A 83 -4.11 -0.39 -16.48
CA THR A 83 -3.46 0.75 -17.09
C THR A 83 -1.96 0.74 -16.85
N SER A 84 -1.20 0.90 -17.94
CA SER A 84 0.24 1.10 -17.92
C SER A 84 0.62 2.40 -17.25
N LEU A 85 1.70 2.37 -16.48
CA LEU A 85 2.28 3.57 -15.90
C LEU A 85 2.87 4.47 -16.99
N SER A 86 2.94 5.78 -16.73
CA SER A 86 3.58 6.75 -17.63
C SER A 86 4.25 7.89 -16.87
N LYS A 87 5.28 8.50 -17.47
CA LYS A 87 5.98 9.69 -16.95
C LYS A 87 5.11 10.95 -16.86
N LYS A 88 3.88 10.98 -17.38
CA LYS A 88 3.05 12.19 -17.26
C LYS A 88 2.10 12.01 -16.09
N TYR A 89 2.21 12.86 -15.07
CA TYR A 89 1.22 12.91 -14.00
C TYR A 89 -0.19 13.12 -14.57
N PRO A 90 -1.23 12.39 -14.10
CA PRO A 90 -1.24 11.45 -12.97
C PRO A 90 -0.98 9.97 -13.33
N GLY A 91 -0.40 9.69 -14.50
CA GLY A 91 -0.16 8.33 -14.97
C GLY A 91 0.92 7.54 -14.20
N ASP A 92 1.58 8.16 -13.23
CA ASP A 92 2.63 7.57 -12.39
C ASP A 92 2.16 7.20 -10.98
N ILE A 93 0.92 7.53 -10.60
CA ILE A 93 0.36 7.30 -9.25
C ILE A 93 -0.73 6.22 -9.21
N LEU A 94 -0.98 5.52 -10.32
CA LEU A 94 -2.15 4.64 -10.50
C LEU A 94 -2.29 3.54 -9.44
N TYR A 95 -1.17 3.05 -8.90
CA TYR A 95 -1.13 1.99 -7.89
C TYR A 95 -0.84 2.51 -6.48
N ASN A 96 -0.62 3.82 -6.32
CA ASN A 96 -0.17 4.41 -5.07
C ASN A 96 -1.33 4.61 -4.09
N VAL A 97 -1.75 3.52 -3.48
CA VAL A 97 -2.88 3.43 -2.55
C VAL A 97 -2.35 2.95 -1.20
N CYS A 98 -2.59 3.74 -0.14
CA CYS A 98 -2.23 3.35 1.22
C CYS A 98 -3.33 2.46 1.81
N TYR A 99 -2.97 1.26 2.27
CA TYR A 99 -3.87 0.39 3.02
C TYR A 99 -3.37 0.19 4.45
N THR A 100 -4.15 0.63 5.44
CA THR A 100 -3.75 0.55 6.86
C THR A 100 -4.03 -0.83 7.50
N GLY A 101 -4.66 -1.75 6.77
CA GLY A 101 -5.33 -2.94 7.34
C GLY A 101 -6.82 -2.72 7.57
N LYS A 102 -7.26 -1.45 7.63
CA LYS A 102 -8.68 -1.08 7.71
C LYS A 102 -9.09 -0.16 6.57
N TYR A 103 -8.37 0.94 6.38
CA TYR A 103 -8.74 2.00 5.43
C TYR A 103 -7.93 1.90 4.14
N TYR A 104 -8.60 2.11 3.01
CA TYR A 104 -7.99 2.37 1.71
C TYR A 104 -7.96 3.89 1.49
N ILE A 105 -6.76 4.45 1.32
CA ILE A 105 -6.53 5.90 1.27
C ILE A 105 -5.80 6.22 -0.02
N ALA A 106 -6.45 6.93 -0.93
CA ALA A 106 -5.87 7.28 -2.22
C ALA A 106 -6.58 8.44 -2.93
N ASN A 107 -5.97 8.92 -4.00
CA ASN A 107 -6.67 9.62 -5.07
C ASN A 107 -7.38 8.60 -5.98
N PHE A 108 -8.66 8.31 -5.71
CA PHE A 108 -9.41 7.26 -6.42
C PHE A 108 -9.85 7.64 -7.83
N GLU A 109 -9.85 8.94 -8.15
CA GLU A 109 -10.03 9.43 -9.52
C GLU A 109 -8.95 8.83 -10.42
N ASN A 110 -7.70 8.85 -9.96
CA ASN A 110 -6.54 8.40 -10.73
C ASN A 110 -6.07 6.96 -10.42
N THR A 111 -6.66 6.30 -9.43
CA THR A 111 -6.31 4.90 -9.09
C THR A 111 -6.72 3.93 -10.20
N ASP A 112 -5.90 2.90 -10.44
CA ASP A 112 -6.16 1.85 -11.43
C ASP A 112 -7.51 1.14 -11.19
N TYR A 113 -8.17 0.75 -12.27
CA TYR A 113 -9.48 0.13 -12.22
C TYR A 113 -9.50 -1.17 -11.42
N GLU A 114 -8.47 -2.01 -11.53
CA GLU A 114 -8.45 -3.32 -10.87
C GLU A 114 -8.39 -3.17 -9.34
N ILE A 115 -7.74 -2.12 -8.83
CA ILE A 115 -7.76 -1.83 -7.38
C ILE A 115 -9.17 -1.42 -6.93
N LYS A 116 -9.83 -0.54 -7.70
CA LYS A 116 -11.20 -0.10 -7.38
C LYS A 116 -12.21 -1.26 -7.43
N SER A 117 -12.11 -2.08 -8.48
CA SER A 117 -12.92 -3.29 -8.65
C SER A 117 -12.69 -4.30 -7.52
N LEU A 118 -11.43 -4.47 -7.09
CA LEU A 118 -11.07 -5.32 -5.96
C LEU A 118 -11.75 -4.83 -4.66
N ILE A 119 -11.64 -3.54 -4.34
CA ILE A 119 -12.24 -2.93 -3.15
C ILE A 119 -13.76 -3.15 -3.16
N TYR A 120 -14.42 -2.83 -4.27
CA TYR A 120 -15.87 -2.99 -4.42
C TYR A 120 -16.31 -4.45 -4.30
N SER A 121 -15.57 -5.38 -4.92
CA SER A 121 -15.87 -6.82 -4.85
C SER A 121 -15.77 -7.36 -3.43
N LYS A 122 -14.79 -6.91 -2.65
CA LYS A 122 -14.66 -7.28 -1.22
C LYS A 122 -15.83 -6.75 -0.40
N TYR A 123 -16.26 -5.52 -0.64
CA TYR A 123 -17.44 -4.96 0.01
C TYR A 123 -18.70 -5.79 -0.26
N ILE A 124 -19.01 -6.08 -1.52
CA ILE A 124 -20.20 -6.87 -1.89
C ILE A 124 -20.17 -8.28 -1.26
N LYS A 125 -18.99 -8.92 -1.23
CA LYS A 125 -18.83 -10.23 -0.58
C LYS A 125 -19.14 -10.15 0.92
N ASN A 126 -18.66 -9.11 1.61
CA ASN A 126 -18.89 -8.91 3.03
C ASN A 126 -20.37 -8.63 3.34
N GLU A 127 -21.05 -7.81 2.52
CA GLU A 127 -22.48 -7.54 2.67
C GLU A 127 -23.34 -8.79 2.46
N LYS A 128 -23.03 -9.61 1.45
CA LYS A 128 -23.69 -10.92 1.25
C LYS A 128 -23.51 -11.85 2.44
N ILE A 129 -22.33 -11.86 3.06
CA ILE A 129 -22.07 -12.68 4.25
C ILE A 129 -22.88 -12.17 5.46
N LYS A 130 -22.96 -10.85 5.68
CA LYS A 130 -23.78 -10.25 6.73
C LYS A 130 -25.26 -10.60 6.55
N ASN A 131 -25.78 -10.46 5.33
CA ASN A 131 -27.17 -10.79 4.99
C ASN A 131 -27.45 -12.29 5.13
N ASN A 132 -26.53 -13.16 4.73
CA ASN A 132 -26.69 -14.60 4.93
C ASN A 132 -26.63 -15.01 6.42
N ARG A 133 -25.88 -14.28 7.26
CA ARG A 133 -25.85 -14.50 8.72
C ARG A 133 -27.11 -13.99 9.41
N SER A 134 -27.68 -12.87 8.97
CA SER A 134 -28.98 -12.40 9.47
C SER A 134 -30.12 -13.31 9.02
N MET A 135 -30.08 -13.81 7.77
CA MET A 135 -31.02 -14.83 7.28
C MET A 135 -30.87 -16.18 7.98
N LYS A 136 -29.66 -16.69 8.24
CA LYS A 136 -29.46 -17.93 9.03
C LYS A 136 -29.90 -17.83 10.49
N LYS A 137 -29.98 -16.62 11.07
CA LYS A 137 -30.64 -16.40 12.37
C LYS A 137 -32.17 -16.47 12.27
N ASN A 138 -32.73 -16.28 11.07
CA ASN A 138 -34.16 -16.20 10.81
C ASN A 138 -34.74 -17.35 9.94
N SER A 139 -33.93 -18.30 9.46
CA SER A 139 -34.43 -19.46 8.73
C SER A 139 -33.57 -20.72 8.91
N ARG A 140 -34.08 -21.64 9.72
CA ARG A 140 -34.08 -23.06 9.36
C ARG A 140 -35.08 -23.18 8.21
N GLU A 141 -34.62 -23.18 6.97
CA GLU A 141 -35.27 -23.87 5.84
C GLU A 141 -34.50 -23.64 4.53
N ASN A 142 -34.61 -24.64 3.66
CA ASN A 142 -33.78 -25.00 2.53
C ASN A 142 -33.68 -23.97 1.39
N ILE A 143 -32.61 -24.04 0.60
CA ILE A 143 -32.58 -24.46 -0.83
C ILE A 143 -31.27 -24.03 -1.51
N SER A 144 -30.71 -24.95 -2.29
CA SER A 144 -29.57 -24.78 -3.19
C SER A 144 -29.94 -23.98 -4.44
N CYS A 145 -29.00 -23.21 -5.01
CA CYS A 145 -28.78 -23.25 -6.47
C CYS A 145 -27.48 -22.56 -6.93
N ASN A 146 -26.86 -23.20 -7.92
CA ASN A 146 -25.68 -22.80 -8.68
C ASN A 146 -25.95 -21.55 -9.54
N PHE A 147 -24.94 -20.69 -9.75
CA PHE A 147 -24.87 -19.86 -10.95
C PHE A 147 -23.46 -19.67 -11.50
N LYS A 148 -23.42 -19.73 -12.85
CA LYS A 148 -22.29 -19.83 -13.76
C LYS A 148 -21.49 -18.52 -13.86
N LYS A 149 -20.18 -18.68 -14.12
CA LYS A 149 -19.27 -17.62 -14.57
C LYS A 149 -19.71 -17.11 -15.95
N ASN A 150 -19.93 -15.81 -16.07
CA ASN A 150 -19.90 -15.13 -17.37
C ASN A 150 -18.74 -14.14 -17.38
N ASN A 151 -17.83 -14.33 -18.34
CA ASN A 151 -16.89 -13.33 -18.82
C ASN A 151 -17.65 -12.39 -19.76
N MET A 152 -17.48 -11.07 -19.65
CA MET A 152 -17.74 -10.12 -20.74
C MET A 152 -16.99 -8.81 -20.48
N GLY A 153 -16.40 -8.24 -21.54
CA GLY A 153 -15.63 -7.00 -21.50
C GLY A 153 -16.47 -5.79 -21.12
N GLU A 154 -15.92 -4.91 -20.29
CA GLU A 154 -16.66 -3.83 -19.64
C GLU A 154 -16.46 -2.47 -20.34
N ASN A 155 -17.60 -1.80 -20.57
CA ASN A 155 -17.76 -0.48 -21.18
C ASN A 155 -17.36 0.66 -20.21
N THR A 156 -17.06 1.84 -20.75
CA THR A 156 -16.69 3.06 -20.00
C THR A 156 -17.71 3.48 -18.92
N SER A 157 -18.99 3.15 -19.12
CA SER A 157 -20.08 3.45 -18.17
C SER A 157 -20.10 2.58 -16.90
N GLU A 158 -19.45 1.42 -16.90
CA GLU A 158 -19.30 0.58 -15.70
C GLU A 158 -18.14 1.04 -14.80
N LYS A 159 -17.11 1.66 -15.40
CA LYS A 159 -15.98 2.24 -14.67
C LYS A 159 -16.39 3.40 -13.77
N GLU A 160 -17.15 4.36 -14.30
CA GLU A 160 -17.64 5.53 -13.54
C GLU A 160 -18.54 5.07 -12.39
N LYS A 161 -19.48 4.14 -12.66
CA LYS A 161 -20.35 3.54 -11.64
C LYS A 161 -19.58 2.80 -10.53
N THR A 162 -18.38 2.30 -10.79
CA THR A 162 -17.57 1.60 -9.78
C THR A 162 -16.86 2.58 -8.86
N VAL A 163 -16.34 3.69 -9.41
CA VAL A 163 -15.69 4.76 -8.62
C VAL A 163 -16.69 5.34 -7.62
N ASP A 164 -17.85 5.80 -8.08
CA ASP A 164 -18.82 6.46 -7.21
C ASP A 164 -19.26 5.56 -6.05
N LYS A 165 -19.43 4.27 -6.31
CA LYS A 165 -19.83 3.30 -5.29
C LYS A 165 -18.76 3.01 -4.24
N ILE A 166 -17.47 3.02 -4.61
CA ILE A 166 -16.43 2.81 -3.60
C ILE A 166 -16.26 4.03 -2.70
N LEU A 167 -16.54 5.23 -3.19
CA LEU A 167 -16.40 6.48 -2.43
C LEU A 167 -17.42 6.60 -1.29
N GLU A 168 -18.54 5.90 -1.39
CA GLU A 168 -19.57 5.80 -0.34
C GLU A 168 -19.17 4.85 0.81
N LEU A 169 -18.11 4.06 0.64
CA LEU A 169 -17.69 3.08 1.64
C LEU A 169 -16.97 3.75 2.82
N GLU A 170 -17.37 3.39 4.05
CA GLU A 170 -16.82 3.96 5.28
C GLU A 170 -15.28 3.84 5.36
N ASN A 171 -14.73 2.73 4.88
CA ASN A 171 -13.31 2.43 4.92
C ASN A 171 -12.54 2.90 3.67
N VAL A 172 -13.16 3.67 2.79
CA VAL A 172 -12.52 4.31 1.63
C VAL A 172 -12.42 5.81 1.91
N ILE A 173 -11.21 6.34 1.87
CA ILE A 173 -10.93 7.76 2.09
C ILE A 173 -10.27 8.33 0.84
N ASN A 174 -11.02 9.16 0.12
CA ASN A 174 -10.51 9.84 -1.05
C ASN A 174 -9.75 11.10 -0.67
N ILE A 175 -8.54 11.25 -1.20
CA ILE A 175 -7.65 12.39 -0.97
C ILE A 175 -7.18 12.97 -2.31
N LYS A 176 -6.73 14.22 -2.30
CA LYS A 176 -6.20 14.89 -3.51
C LYS A 176 -4.77 14.44 -3.83
N GLN A 177 -3.95 14.23 -2.80
CA GLN A 177 -2.55 13.82 -2.95
C GLN A 177 -2.47 12.49 -3.70
N GLY A 178 -1.68 12.48 -4.78
CA GLY A 178 -1.54 11.34 -5.69
C GLY A 178 -0.61 10.27 -5.15
N TYR A 179 0.52 10.68 -4.57
CA TYR A 179 1.50 9.79 -3.95
C TYR A 179 1.08 9.41 -2.52
N SER A 180 -0.12 8.85 -2.41
CA SER A 180 -0.81 8.56 -1.15
C SER A 180 0.00 7.65 -0.22
N ASN A 181 0.46 6.50 -0.72
CA ASN A 181 1.24 5.56 0.07
C ASN A 181 2.64 6.07 0.38
N CYS A 182 3.28 6.77 -0.57
CA CYS A 182 4.57 7.39 -0.31
C CYS A 182 4.45 8.48 0.77
N SER A 183 3.32 9.19 0.84
CA SER A 183 3.11 10.30 1.79
C SER A 183 2.66 9.87 3.19
N ILE A 184 2.27 8.61 3.38
CA ILE A 184 1.68 8.11 4.63
C ILE A 184 2.54 7.01 5.21
N CYS A 185 3.15 7.24 6.38
CA CYS A 185 3.75 6.17 7.17
C CYS A 185 2.67 5.52 8.04
N GLN A 186 2.36 4.24 7.78
CA GLN A 186 1.31 3.52 8.52
C GLN A 186 1.86 3.02 9.86
N VAL A 187 1.30 3.53 10.97
CA VAL A 187 1.67 3.05 12.31
C VAL A 187 0.81 1.86 12.68
N ASP A 188 -0.51 1.92 12.53
CA ASP A 188 -1.44 0.79 12.69
C ASP A 188 -2.72 1.00 11.85
N GLU A 189 -3.77 0.21 12.11
CA GLU A 189 -5.04 0.29 11.37
C GLU A 189 -5.73 1.66 11.44
N LYS A 190 -5.45 2.46 12.46
CA LYS A 190 -6.12 3.75 12.74
C LYS A 190 -5.17 4.90 13.01
N SER A 191 -3.85 4.68 12.93
CA SER A 191 -2.84 5.67 13.29
C SER A 191 -1.81 5.82 12.18
N VAL A 192 -1.54 7.06 11.76
CA VAL A 192 -0.60 7.35 10.67
C VAL A 192 0.26 8.57 10.96
N ILE A 193 1.38 8.68 10.25
CA ILE A 193 2.25 9.87 10.26
C ILE A 193 2.29 10.42 8.82
N THR A 194 2.13 11.72 8.66
CA THR A 194 2.22 12.39 7.35
C THR A 194 2.70 13.83 7.50
N TYR A 195 3.32 14.36 6.44
CA TYR A 195 3.61 15.79 6.34
C TYR A 195 2.49 16.57 5.62
N ASP A 196 1.62 15.87 4.89
CA ASP A 196 0.63 16.49 4.00
C ASP A 196 -0.61 16.91 4.81
N GLU A 197 -0.82 18.22 4.94
CA GLU A 197 -1.94 18.79 5.69
C GLU A 197 -3.30 18.40 5.10
N GLY A 198 -3.39 18.20 3.79
CA GLY A 198 -4.61 17.78 3.11
C GLY A 198 -4.98 16.33 3.47
N ILE A 199 -3.98 15.44 3.44
CA ILE A 199 -4.14 14.07 3.94
C ILE A 199 -4.53 14.10 5.41
N ALA A 200 -3.78 14.81 6.25
CA ALA A 200 -4.01 14.82 7.68
C ALA A 200 -5.44 15.22 8.04
N LYS A 201 -5.92 16.32 7.45
CA LYS A 201 -7.30 16.77 7.63
C LYS A 201 -8.33 15.70 7.22
N CYS A 202 -8.18 15.12 6.03
CA CYS A 202 -9.10 14.09 5.54
C CYS A 202 -9.14 12.84 6.45
N LEU A 203 -8.01 12.47 7.06
CA LEU A 203 -7.92 11.32 7.95
C LEU A 203 -8.43 11.63 9.37
N GLU A 204 -8.12 12.80 9.91
CA GLU A 204 -8.64 13.30 11.19
C GLU A 204 -10.17 13.42 11.16
N ASP A 205 -10.74 13.95 10.07
CA ASP A 205 -12.21 14.04 9.84
C ASP A 205 -12.89 12.65 9.85
N ARG A 206 -12.12 11.58 9.56
CA ARG A 206 -12.57 10.18 9.61
C ARG A 206 -12.22 9.48 10.93
N GLY A 207 -11.72 10.22 11.92
CA GLY A 207 -11.43 9.75 13.26
C GLY A 207 -10.14 8.91 13.37
N LEU A 208 -9.22 9.04 12.42
CA LEU A 208 -7.88 8.45 12.54
C LEU A 208 -7.00 9.34 13.43
N ASP A 209 -6.06 8.70 14.15
CA ASP A 209 -5.04 9.40 14.92
C ASP A 209 -3.86 9.76 13.99
N VAL A 210 -3.61 11.05 13.79
CA VAL A 210 -2.64 11.52 12.81
C VAL A 210 -1.55 12.33 13.50
N LEU A 211 -0.30 11.93 13.30
CA LEU A 211 0.84 12.79 13.62
C LEU A 211 1.26 13.57 12.38
N LYS A 212 1.09 14.90 12.44
CA LYS A 212 1.63 15.82 11.45
C LYS A 212 3.09 16.16 11.73
N ILE A 213 3.94 16.05 10.72
CA ILE A 213 5.38 16.32 10.79
C ILE A 213 5.81 17.36 9.75
N SER A 214 7.00 17.92 9.93
CA SER A 214 7.64 18.83 8.99
C SER A 214 7.98 18.14 7.67
N THR A 215 8.03 18.90 6.58
CA THR A 215 8.45 18.43 5.26
C THR A 215 9.98 18.29 5.15
N GLY A 216 10.44 17.44 4.23
CA GLY A 216 11.86 17.29 3.90
C GLY A 216 12.62 16.30 4.78
N TYR A 217 13.94 16.45 4.86
CA TYR A 217 14.86 15.56 5.61
C TYR A 217 14.82 14.08 5.19
N ILE A 218 14.35 13.82 3.97
CA ILE A 218 14.28 12.50 3.36
C ILE A 218 14.87 12.65 1.95
N ASP A 219 15.91 11.87 1.65
CA ASP A 219 16.53 11.86 0.34
C ASP A 219 15.65 11.12 -0.67
N LEU A 220 15.61 11.62 -1.91
CA LEU A 220 15.05 10.92 -3.07
C LEU A 220 16.03 11.04 -4.23
N PHE A 221 16.20 9.96 -4.99
CA PHE A 221 17.08 9.94 -6.15
C PHE A 221 16.70 11.04 -7.13
N ASP A 222 17.66 11.87 -7.54
CA ASP A 222 17.50 12.92 -8.56
C ASP A 222 16.48 14.05 -8.22
N PHE A 223 16.01 14.13 -6.97
CA PHE A 223 15.04 15.14 -6.52
C PHE A 223 15.43 15.74 -5.15
N ASN A 224 14.79 16.87 -4.80
CA ASN A 224 15.14 17.64 -3.61
C ASN A 224 14.63 17.05 -2.29
N TYR A 225 13.61 16.18 -2.31
CA TYR A 225 13.09 15.52 -1.12
C TYR A 225 12.22 14.30 -1.47
N GLY A 226 12.21 13.29 -0.60
CA GLY A 226 11.32 12.14 -0.61
C GLY A 226 10.25 12.21 0.48
N PHE A 227 9.43 11.16 0.60
CA PHE A 227 8.26 11.13 1.48
C PHE A 227 8.37 10.07 2.59
N ILE A 228 7.70 10.32 3.73
CA ILE A 228 7.83 9.54 4.96
C ILE A 228 7.31 8.10 4.83
N GLY A 229 6.23 7.88 4.08
CA GLY A 229 5.71 6.54 3.79
C GLY A 229 6.66 5.77 2.88
N GLY A 230 7.19 6.43 1.85
CA GLY A 230 8.17 5.84 0.93
C GLY A 230 9.51 5.50 1.60
N ALA A 231 9.86 6.21 2.67
CA ALA A 231 11.05 5.98 3.50
C ALA A 231 10.82 5.03 4.69
N SER A 232 9.65 4.38 4.79
CA SER A 232 9.32 3.54 5.93
C SER A 232 8.51 2.29 5.57
N ALA A 233 8.39 1.37 6.52
CA ALA A 233 7.49 0.23 6.43
C ALA A 233 7.13 -0.33 7.82
N SER A 234 5.91 -0.83 7.96
CA SER A 234 5.47 -1.50 9.18
C SER A 234 5.82 -2.99 9.17
N PHE A 235 6.47 -3.48 10.23
CA PHE A 235 6.78 -4.91 10.39
C PHE A 235 6.62 -5.36 11.84
N LYS A 236 5.61 -6.21 12.09
CA LYS A 236 5.27 -6.69 13.44
C LYS A 236 4.99 -5.52 14.38
N LYS A 237 5.74 -5.40 15.49
CA LYS A 237 5.66 -4.29 16.46
C LYS A 237 6.70 -3.20 16.18
N GLU A 238 7.23 -3.14 14.96
CA GLU A 238 8.25 -2.16 14.58
C GLU A 238 7.79 -1.34 13.38
N ILE A 239 8.15 -0.05 13.39
CA ILE A 239 8.17 0.83 12.21
C ILE A 239 9.62 0.94 11.78
N LEU A 240 9.90 0.42 10.59
CA LEU A 240 11.21 0.42 9.98
C LEU A 240 11.39 1.72 9.19
N PHE A 241 12.52 2.39 9.36
CA PHE A 241 12.91 3.55 8.57
C PHE A 241 14.16 3.25 7.75
N PHE A 242 14.17 3.66 6.49
CA PHE A 242 15.23 3.33 5.53
C PHE A 242 16.41 4.32 5.64
N GLY A 243 17.03 4.33 6.82
CA GLY A 243 18.07 5.28 7.22
C GLY A 243 17.74 5.88 8.58
N LYS A 244 18.40 7.00 8.90
CA LYS A 244 18.31 7.67 10.20
C LYS A 244 17.12 8.61 10.29
N ILE A 245 16.00 8.12 10.83
CA ILE A 245 14.87 8.99 11.22
C ILE A 245 15.23 9.90 12.41
N SER A 246 16.24 9.54 13.20
CA SER A 246 16.78 10.33 14.31
C SER A 246 17.35 11.70 13.91
N GLU A 247 17.67 11.89 12.64
CA GLU A 247 18.11 13.18 12.08
C GLU A 247 16.95 14.06 11.60
N HIS A 248 15.72 13.54 11.58
CA HIS A 248 14.52 14.33 11.26
C HIS A 248 14.14 15.25 12.43
N PRO A 249 13.76 16.53 12.20
CA PRO A 249 13.46 17.49 13.27
C PRO A 249 12.34 17.03 14.22
N ASP A 250 11.34 16.31 13.68
CA ASP A 250 10.24 15.75 14.48
C ASP A 250 10.51 14.36 15.08
N TYR A 251 11.75 13.87 15.09
CA TYR A 251 12.07 12.51 15.55
C TYR A 251 11.47 12.16 16.93
N ILE A 252 11.59 13.07 17.90
CA ILE A 252 11.08 12.84 19.26
C ILE A 252 9.56 12.63 19.24
N ARG A 253 8.83 13.49 18.52
CA ARG A 253 7.36 13.37 18.36
C ARG A 253 6.97 12.09 17.63
N ILE A 254 7.71 11.73 16.58
CA ILE A 254 7.50 10.48 15.83
C ILE A 254 7.70 9.26 16.74
N LYS A 255 8.77 9.26 17.52
CA LYS A 255 9.09 8.18 18.47
C LYS A 255 7.99 8.03 19.53
N GLU A 256 7.61 9.10 20.20
CA GLU A 256 6.56 9.10 21.22
C GLU A 256 5.23 8.60 20.65
N PHE A 257 4.87 9.05 19.45
CA PHE A 257 3.65 8.63 18.76
C PHE A 257 3.64 7.13 18.48
N VAL A 258 4.75 6.57 17.96
CA VAL A 258 4.89 5.13 17.68
C VAL A 258 4.89 4.30 18.98
N GLU A 259 5.59 4.76 20.02
CA GLU A 259 5.69 4.06 21.31
C GLU A 259 4.35 4.04 22.05
N LYS A 260 3.55 5.10 21.97
CA LYS A 260 2.18 5.15 22.51
C LYS A 260 1.26 4.08 21.89
N LYS A 261 1.57 3.60 20.69
CA LYS A 261 0.87 2.49 20.01
C LYS A 261 1.43 1.11 20.34
N GLY A 262 2.34 1.02 21.32
CA GLY A 262 2.99 -0.23 21.70
C GLY A 262 3.95 -0.77 20.64
N LYS A 263 4.43 0.10 19.75
CA LYS A 263 5.40 -0.21 18.70
C LYS A 263 6.76 0.43 19.00
N LYS A 264 7.78 0.06 18.24
CA LYS A 264 9.13 0.62 18.33
C LYS A 264 9.59 1.11 16.97
N ILE A 265 10.55 2.03 16.97
CA ILE A 265 11.24 2.47 15.77
C ILE A 265 12.49 1.62 15.57
N ARG A 266 12.79 1.28 14.31
CA ARG A 266 14.07 0.71 13.90
C ARG A 266 14.60 1.41 12.66
N GLU A 267 15.78 1.97 12.77
CA GLU A 267 16.56 2.48 11.64
C GLU A 267 17.29 1.32 10.96
N LEU A 268 17.16 1.21 9.64
CA LEU A 268 17.75 0.11 8.87
C LEU A 268 19.18 0.40 8.42
N SER A 269 19.63 1.65 8.44
CA SER A 269 21.01 2.01 8.15
C SER A 269 21.41 3.30 8.86
N ASN A 270 22.72 3.55 8.95
CA ASN A 270 23.27 4.80 9.48
C ASN A 270 23.34 5.92 8.43
N ARG A 271 22.79 5.69 7.24
CA ARG A 271 22.71 6.67 6.16
C ARG A 271 21.56 7.64 6.41
N LYS A 272 21.54 8.74 5.65
CA LYS A 272 20.37 9.62 5.58
C LYS A 272 19.11 8.83 5.26
N LEU A 273 18.01 9.22 5.89
CA LEU A 273 16.69 8.64 5.61
C LEU A 273 16.37 8.79 4.11
N THR A 274 16.09 7.69 3.43
CA THR A 274 15.92 7.67 1.97
C THR A 274 14.56 7.07 1.59
N ASP A 275 13.89 7.68 0.63
CA ASP A 275 12.65 7.18 0.06
C ASP A 275 12.92 6.08 -1.00
N TYR A 276 12.53 4.85 -0.67
CA TYR A 276 12.61 3.68 -1.54
C TYR A 276 11.23 3.23 -2.05
N GLY A 277 10.19 4.04 -1.89
CA GLY A 277 8.84 3.69 -2.32
C GLY A 277 8.26 2.52 -1.54
N SER A 278 8.39 2.59 -0.21
CA SER A 278 7.85 1.64 0.76
C SER A 278 8.47 0.23 0.65
N MET A 279 7.91 -0.71 1.40
CA MET A 279 8.26 -2.14 1.34
C MET A 279 7.03 -2.98 1.66
N PHE A 280 6.70 -3.95 0.81
CA PHE A 280 5.60 -4.89 1.06
C PHE A 280 6.12 -6.25 1.51
N ILE A 281 5.45 -6.83 2.51
CA ILE A 281 5.87 -8.07 3.16
C ILE A 281 4.78 -9.14 3.00
N PHE A 282 5.18 -10.31 2.52
CA PHE A 282 4.30 -11.44 2.27
C PHE A 282 4.75 -12.67 3.04
N GLU A 283 3.79 -13.50 3.46
CA GLU A 283 4.09 -14.82 4.02
C GLU A 283 4.13 -15.86 2.89
N LYS A 284 5.11 -16.77 2.95
CA LYS A 284 5.11 -18.00 2.17
C LYS A 284 3.94 -18.90 2.59
#